data_AF-A0A0W1R9E1-F1
#
_entry.id   AF-A0A0W1R9E1-F1
#
_cell.length_a   1.000
_cell.length_b   1.000
_cell.length_c   1.000
_cell.angle_alpha   90.00
_cell.angle_beta   90.00
_cell.angle_gamma   90.00
#
_symmetry.space_group_name_H-M   'P 1'
#
loop_
_entity.id
_entity.type
_entity.pdbx_description
1 polymer ?
#
loop_
_entity_poly.entity_id
_entity_poly.type
_entity_poly.pdbx_seq_one_letter_code
_entity_poly.pdbx_strand_id
1 'polypeptide(L)' 'MPELVRLVFYGILVAQYPFGLLMYYDAKRLDLKNPEMYLHGVVVPAAGFLVMLYYVSERKNLPKKQAQEE' A
#
# COMPACT_ATOMS: atom_id res chain seq x y z
N MET A 1 15.21 8.75 17.35
CA MET A 1 14.34 7.55 17.20
C MET A 1 13.29 7.73 16.09
N PRO A 2 12.42 8.75 16.11
CA PRO A 2 11.37 8.91 15.08
C PRO A 2 11.93 9.17 13.67
N GLU A 3 13.04 9.89 13.50
CA GLU A 3 13.68 10.06 12.18
C GLU A 3 14.09 8.72 11.56
N LEU A 4 14.67 7.81 12.34
CA LEU A 4 15.10 6.49 11.86
C LEU A 4 13.89 5.65 11.41
N VAL A 5 12.81 5.67 12.18
CA VAL A 5 11.57 4.96 11.83
C VAL A 5 10.98 5.49 10.52
N ARG A 6 10.94 6.82 10.34
CA ARG A 6 10.47 7.43 9.09
C ARG A 6 11.37 7.05 7.91
N LEU A 7 12.69 7.11 8.10
CA LEU A 7 13.66 6.75 7.06
C LEU A 7 13.48 5.29 6.62
N VAL A 8 13.37 4.36 7.57
CA VAL A 8 13.15 2.93 7.28
C VAL A 8 11.81 2.72 6.58
N PHE A 9 10.75 3.37 7.06
CA PHE A 9 9.42 3.27 6.46
C PHE A 9 9.40 3.75 5.01
N TYR A 10 9.95 4.94 4.74
CA TYR A 10 10.05 5.44 3.36
C TYR A 10 10.98 4.57 2.51
N GLY A 11 12.07 4.05 3.09
CA GLY A 11 12.96 3.11 2.42
C GLY A 11 12.22 1.85 1.96
N ILE A 12 11.41 1.25 2.82
CA ILE A 12 10.60 0.06 2.49
C ILE A 12 9.55 0.40 1.42
N LEU A 13 8.87 1.54 1.55
CA LEU A 13 7.87 1.99 0.58
C LEU A 13 8.45 2.25 -0.80
N VAL A 14 9.70 2.69 -0.90
CA VAL A 14 10.37 2.87 -2.20
C VAL A 14 10.93 1.54 -2.71
N ALA A 15 11.51 0.72 -1.83
CA ALA A 15 12.11 -0.56 -2.19
C ALA A 15 11.10 -1.58 -2.73
N GLN A 16 9.83 -1.51 -2.33
CA GLN A 16 8.80 -2.42 -2.83
C GLN A 16 8.59 -2.34 -4.36
N TYR A 17 8.82 -1.17 -4.99
CA TYR A 17 8.67 -1.00 -6.44
C TYR A 17 9.69 -1.80 -7.26
N PRO A 18 11.02 -1.71 -7.02
CA PRO A 18 11.98 -2.54 -7.72
C PRO A 18 11.79 -4.02 -7.41
N PHE A 19 11.40 -4.40 -6.19
CA PHE A 19 11.09 -5.81 -5.88
C PHE A 19 9.89 -6.33 -6.67
N GLY A 20 8.79 -5.56 -6.74
CA GLY A 20 7.62 -5.93 -7.55
C GLY A 20 7.96 -6.03 -9.04
N LEU A 21 8.84 -5.15 -9.55
CA LEU A 21 9.30 -5.20 -10.94
C LEU A 21 10.14 -6.45 -11.22
N LEU A 22 11.06 -6.82 -10.32
CA LEU A 22 11.84 -8.05 -10.43
C LEU A 22 10.92 -9.29 -10.45
N MET A 23 9.95 -9.34 -9.55
CA MET A 23 8.96 -10.42 -9.51
C MET A 23 8.12 -10.49 -10.78
N TYR A 24 7.73 -9.35 -11.34
CA TYR A 24 7.01 -9.29 -12.62
C TYR A 24 7.85 -9.88 -13.77
N TYR A 25 9.13 -9.49 -13.88
CA TYR A 25 10.02 -10.01 -14.91
C TYR A 25 10.27 -11.50 -14.75
N ASP A 26 10.45 -11.96 -13.51
CA ASP A 26 10.62 -13.39 -13.21
C ASP A 26 9.35 -14.20 -13.56
N ALA A 27 8.17 -13.71 -13.14
CA ALA A 27 6.88 -14.31 -13.50
C ALA A 27 6.66 -14.37 -15.02
N LYS A 28 7.10 -13.34 -15.75
CA LYS A 28 7.05 -13.30 -17.21
C LYS A 28 8.02 -14.30 -17.86
N ARG A 29 9.19 -14.51 -17.27
CA ARG A 29 10.15 -15.55 -17.71
C ARG A 29 9.61 -16.97 -17.49
N LEU A 30 8.80 -17.16 -16.46
CA LEU A 30 8.16 -18.43 -16.10
C LEU A 30 6.83 -18.68 -16.84
N ASP A 31 6.40 -17.79 -17.74
CA ASP A 31 5.15 -17.88 -18.49
C ASP A 31 3.90 -18.06 -17.61
N LEU A 32 3.88 -17.38 -16.45
CA LEU A 32 2.73 -17.42 -15.54
C LEU A 32 1.54 -16.66 -16.15
N LYS A 33 0.32 -17.12 -15.86
CA LYS A 33 -0.91 -16.57 -16.47
C LYS A 33 -1.12 -15.07 -16.24
N ASN A 34 -0.75 -14.54 -15.07
CA ASN A 34 -1.01 -13.15 -14.69
C ASN A 34 0.21 -12.53 -13.98
N PRO A 35 1.31 -12.24 -14.69
CA PRO A 35 2.55 -11.75 -14.08
C PRO A 35 2.35 -10.37 -13.42
N GLU A 36 1.44 -9.55 -13.91
CA GLU A 36 1.07 -8.26 -13.33
C GLU A 36 0.54 -8.37 -11.89
N MET A 37 -0.08 -9.50 -11.50
CA MET A 37 -0.53 -9.67 -10.11
C MET A 37 0.62 -9.63 -9.10
N TYR A 38 1.84 -10.01 -9.49
CA TYR A 38 2.99 -9.98 -8.59
C TYR A 38 3.51 -8.56 -8.34
N LEU A 39 3.37 -7.67 -9.33
CA LEU A 39 3.65 -6.25 -9.14
C LEU A 39 2.59 -5.60 -8.24
N HIS A 40 1.30 -5.84 -8.55
CA HIS A 40 0.19 -5.26 -7.80
C HIS A 40 0.13 -5.80 -6.37
N GLY A 41 0.38 -7.09 -6.17
CA GLY A 41 0.39 -7.74 -4.87
C GLY A 41 1.47 -7.22 -3.91
N VAL A 42 2.52 -6.57 -4.44
CA VAL A 42 3.55 -5.91 -3.64
C VAL A 42 3.19 -4.45 -3.36
N VAL A 43 2.62 -3.73 -4.35
CA VAL A 43 2.29 -2.30 -4.22
C VAL A 43 0.98 -2.04 -3.44
N VAL A 44 -0.03 -2.89 -3.62
CA VAL A 44 -1.37 -2.74 -3.01
C VAL A 44 -1.35 -2.82 -1.47
N PRO A 45 -0.61 -3.74 -0.82
CA PRO A 45 -0.50 -3.77 0.63
C PRO A 45 -0.03 -2.45 1.23
N ALA A 46 0.92 -1.75 0.60
CA ALA A 46 1.36 -0.43 1.05
C ALA A 46 0.29 0.65 0.89
N ALA A 47 -0.52 0.59 -0.17
CA ALA A 47 -1.66 1.49 -0.31
C ALA A 47 -2.68 1.30 0.83
N GLY A 48 -2.91 0.07 1.27
CA GLY A 48 -3.76 -0.24 2.43
C GLY A 48 -3.28 0.44 3.72
N PHE A 49 -1.95 0.47 3.96
CA PHE A 49 -1.38 1.19 5.11
C PHE A 49 -1.62 2.71 5.02
N LEU A 50 -1.43 3.32 3.85
CA LEU A 50 -1.70 4.76 3.67
C LEU A 50 -3.17 5.10 3.92
N VAL A 51 -4.09 4.29 3.40
CA VAL A 51 -5.53 4.45 3.62
C VAL A 51 -5.87 4.31 5.10
N MET A 52 -5.27 3.34 5.80
CA MET A 52 -5.49 3.15 7.23
C MET A 52 -4.98 4.35 8.05
N LEU A 53 -3.78 4.86 7.75
CA LEU A 53 -3.22 6.03 8.42
C LEU A 53 -4.08 7.28 8.19
N TYR A 54 -4.49 7.51 6.93
CA TYR A 54 -5.39 8.60 6.58
C TYR A 54 -6.75 8.47 7.30
N TYR A 55 -7.32 7.26 7.31
CA TYR A 55 -8.56 7.01 8.03
C TYR A 55 -8.40 7.34 9.51
N VAL A 56 -7.34 6.87 10.17
CA VAL A 56 -7.11 7.15 11.59
C VAL A 56 -6.90 8.64 11.86
N SER A 57 -6.20 9.37 10.99
CA SER A 57 -5.99 10.81 11.14
C SER A 57 -7.29 11.60 10.96
N GLU A 58 -8.10 11.24 9.96
CA GLU A 58 -9.24 12.04 9.54
C GLU A 58 -10.60 11.53 10.06
N ARG A 59 -10.66 10.36 10.70
CA ARG A 59 -11.93 9.69 11.12
C ARG A 59 -12.91 10.57 11.88
N LYS A 60 -12.43 11.59 12.58
CA LYS A 60 -13.29 12.52 13.36
C LYS A 60 -13.97 13.57 12.47
N ASN A 61 -13.36 13.89 11.34
CA ASN A 61 -13.79 14.91 10.38
C ASN A 61 -14.49 14.29 9.16
N LEU A 62 -14.46 12.95 9.00
CA LEU A 62 -15.17 12.28 7.92
C LEU A 62 -16.69 12.53 8.00
N PRO A 63 -17.37 12.70 6.86
CA PRO A 63 -18.82 12.91 6.81
C PRO A 63 -19.53 11.78 7.55
N LYS A 64 -20.22 12.14 8.64
CA LYS A 64 -21.02 11.19 9.41
C LYS A 64 -22.39 11.05 8.75
N LYS A 65 -22.93 9.84 8.75
CA LYS A 65 -24.35 9.65 8.44
C LYS A 65 -25.13 10.50 9.44
N GLN A 66 -25.89 11.49 8.96
CA GLN A 66 -26.75 12.28 9.84
C GLN A 66 -27.70 11.29 10.53
N ALA A 67 -27.81 11.39 11.85
CA ALA A 67 -28.83 10.65 12.58
C ALA A 67 -30.17 11.09 11.99
N GLN A 68 -30.87 10.18 11.31
CA GLN A 68 -32.30 10.34 11.13
C GLN A 68 -32.87 10.26 12.54
N GLU A 69 -33.22 11.41 13.10
CA GLU A 69 -34.12 11.51 14.24
C GLU A 69 -35.46 10.93 13.77
N GLU A 70 -35.76 9.70 14.19
CA GLU A 70 -37.08 9.08 14.08
C GLU A 70 -38.00 9.60 15.20
#